data_AF-A0AAE1LKS3-F1
#
_entry.id   AF-A0AAE1LKS3-F1
#
_cell.length_a   1.000
_cell.length_b   1.000
_cell.length_c   1.000
_cell.angle_alpha   90.00
_cell.angle_beta   90.00
_cell.angle_gamma   90.00
#
_symmetry.space_group_name_H-M   'P 1'
#
loop_
_entity.id
_entity.type
_entity.pdbx_description
1 polymer ?
#
loop_
_entity_poly.entity_id
_entity_poly.type
_entity_poly.pdbx_seq_one_letter_code
_entity_poly.pdbx_strand_id
1 'polypeptide(L)'
;MPDLRQGEDIPVYIWYENYPTHAAEEYKGRVSGVNPESSYGQASLNLTNIRETDQGWYECKVVFLNRAPNQNKNGTWFHLDVHGEPLNI
;
A
#
# COMPACT_ATOMS: atom_id res chain seq x y z
N MET A 1 -5.28 -13.54 14.48
CA MET A 1 -5.82 -12.34 13.83
C MET A 1 -6.73 -12.81 12.71
N PRO A 2 -8.04 -12.98 12.94
CA PRO A 2 -8.89 -13.72 12.03
C PRO A 2 -9.64 -12.75 11.11
N ASP A 3 -8.99 -12.34 10.01
CA ASP A 3 -9.64 -12.28 8.68
C ASP A 3 -8.63 -12.09 7.54
N LEU A 4 -7.44 -12.69 7.64
CA LEU A 4 -6.58 -12.82 6.45
C LEU A 4 -7.27 -13.83 5.52
N ARG A 5 -7.99 -13.32 4.51
CA ARG A 5 -8.55 -14.14 3.43
C ARG A 5 -7.38 -14.87 2.77
N GLN A 6 -7.24 -16.15 3.09
CA GLN A 6 -6.24 -17.02 2.48
C GLN A 6 -6.58 -17.19 0.99
N GLY A 7 -5.91 -16.39 0.16
CA GLY A 7 -5.95 -16.47 -1.29
C GLY A 7 -5.22 -15.28 -1.86
N GLU A 8 -3.89 -15.38 -1.95
CA GLU A 8 -2.96 -14.37 -2.49
C GLU A 8 -3.35 -12.92 -2.12
N ASP A 9 -2.76 -12.39 -1.05
CA ASP A 9 -2.77 -10.94 -0.79
C ASP A 9 -2.11 -10.22 -1.98
N ILE A 10 -2.88 -9.91 -3.03
CA ILE A 10 -2.40 -9.16 -4.20
C ILE A 10 -1.97 -7.80 -3.67
N PRO A 11 -0.68 -7.43 -3.75
CA PRO A 11 -0.24 -6.18 -3.18
C PRO A 11 -0.89 -5.01 -3.92
N VAL A 12 -1.43 -4.06 -3.16
CA VAL A 12 -2.04 -2.82 -3.68
C VAL A 12 -1.09 -2.10 -4.64
N TYR A 13 0.20 -2.06 -4.29
CA TYR A 13 1.25 -1.45 -5.09
C TYR A 13 2.59 -2.15 -4.88
N ILE A 14 3.33 -2.38 -5.96
CA ILE A 14 4.70 -2.92 -5.94
C ILE A 14 5.60 -2.02 -6.76
N TRP A 15 6.77 -1.70 -6.19
CA TRP A 15 7.80 -0.94 -6.87
C TRP A 15 9.18 -1.54 -6.57
N TYR A 16 9.98 -1.66 -7.64
CA TYR A 16 11.40 -1.93 -7.59
C TYR A 16 12.10 -0.95 -8.53
N GLU A 17 13.33 -0.58 -8.18
CA GLU A 17 14.17 0.19 -9.09
C GLU A 17 14.36 -0.57 -10.41
N ASN A 18 14.21 0.12 -11.53
CA ASN A 18 14.35 -0.41 -12.89
C ASN A 18 13.29 -1.42 -13.36
N TYR A 19 12.20 -1.60 -12.62
CA TYR A 19 11.05 -2.40 -13.07
C TYR A 19 9.77 -1.55 -13.16
N PRO A 20 8.87 -1.85 -14.11
CA PRO A 20 7.54 -1.24 -14.13
C PRO A 20 6.83 -1.46 -12.80
N THR A 21 6.15 -0.42 -12.33
CA THR A 21 5.34 -0.52 -11.11
C THR A 21 4.10 -1.37 -11.39
N HIS A 22 3.65 -2.06 -10.36
CA HIS A 22 2.40 -2.80 -10.39
C HIS A 22 1.40 -2.15 -9.43
N ALA A 23 0.14 -2.09 -9.85
CA ALA A 23 -0.98 -1.71 -9.01
C ALA A 23 -2.11 -2.72 -9.21
N ALA A 24 -2.76 -3.11 -8.12
CA ALA A 24 -3.97 -3.91 -8.15
C ALA A 24 -5.07 -3.18 -8.96
N GLU A 25 -5.95 -3.94 -9.60
CA GLU A 25 -6.88 -3.43 -10.62
C GLU A 25 -7.74 -2.27 -10.09
N GLU A 26 -8.26 -2.41 -8.87
CA GLU A 26 -9.10 -1.44 -8.19
C GLU A 26 -8.34 -0.17 -7.73
N TYR A 27 -7.01 -0.22 -7.72
CA TYR A 27 -6.13 0.90 -7.36
C TYR A 27 -5.44 1.53 -8.58
N LYS A 28 -5.56 0.95 -9.78
CA LYS A 28 -4.96 1.51 -11.00
C LYS A 28 -5.39 2.95 -11.24
N GLY A 29 -4.41 3.80 -11.55
CA GLY A 29 -4.61 5.24 -11.77
C GLY A 29 -4.86 6.05 -10.50
N ARG A 30 -4.97 5.40 -9.33
CA ARG A 30 -5.17 6.06 -8.03
C ARG A 30 -3.92 6.05 -7.16
N VAL A 31 -3.06 5.05 -7.32
CA VAL A 31 -1.82 4.89 -6.55
C VAL A 31 -0.57 5.33 -7.32
N SER A 32 0.36 5.97 -6.62
CA SER A 32 1.70 6.27 -7.12
C SER A 32 2.71 6.40 -5.99
N GLY A 33 3.98 6.12 -6.27
CA GLY A 33 5.07 6.40 -5.32
C GLY A 33 5.19 7.90 -5.05
N VAL A 34 5.48 8.26 -3.80
CA VAL A 34 5.80 9.65 -3.43
C VAL A 34 7.23 9.97 -3.85
N ASN A 35 7.53 11.26 -4.09
CA ASN A 35 8.88 11.72 -4.39
C ASN A 35 9.85 11.27 -3.26
N PRO A 36 10.94 10.55 -3.58
CA PRO A 36 11.95 10.11 -2.62
C PRO A 36 12.62 11.25 -1.82
N GLU A 37 12.68 12.46 -2.38
CA GLU A 37 13.22 13.67 -1.74
C GLU A 37 12.23 14.33 -0.78
N SER A 38 11.01 13.80 -0.65
CA SER A 38 10.03 14.29 0.31
C SER A 38 10.37 13.85 1.74
N SER A 39 9.80 14.56 2.72
CA SER A 39 9.92 14.20 4.14
C SER A 39 9.24 12.88 4.53
N TYR A 40 8.44 12.29 3.63
CA TYR A 40 7.72 11.04 3.90
C TYR A 40 8.61 9.79 3.77
N GLY A 41 9.72 9.89 3.02
CA GLY A 41 10.66 8.81 2.77
C GLY A 41 10.38 8.03 1.47
N GLN A 42 11.28 7.10 1.16
CA GLN A 42 11.31 6.39 -0.13
C GLN A 42 10.19 5.36 -0.31
N ALA A 43 9.64 4.83 0.79
CA ALA A 43 8.64 3.77 0.78
C ALA A 43 7.21 4.30 0.99
N SER A 44 6.96 5.57 0.66
CA SER A 44 5.66 6.21 0.81
C SER A 44 4.81 6.08 -0.44
N LEU A 45 3.52 5.84 -0.24
CA LEU A 45 2.52 5.68 -1.29
C LEU A 45 1.52 6.83 -1.23
N ASN A 46 1.23 7.43 -2.39
CA ASN A 46 0.14 8.37 -2.56
C ASN A 46 -1.08 7.62 -3.12
N LEU A 47 -2.24 7.77 -2.47
CA LEU A 47 -3.52 7.24 -2.92
C LEU A 47 -4.50 8.40 -3.13
N THR A 48 -4.95 8.57 -4.36
CA THR A 48 -5.90 9.63 -4.77
C THR A 48 -7.28 9.05 -5.03
N ASN A 49 -8.32 9.92 -5.07
CA ASN A 49 -9.70 9.48 -5.26
C ASN A 49 -10.09 8.36 -4.27
N ILE A 50 -9.91 8.66 -2.98
CA ILE A 50 -10.20 7.78 -1.84
C ILE A 50 -11.70 7.43 -1.84
N ARG A 51 -12.00 6.16 -1.57
CA ARG A 51 -13.35 5.59 -1.53
C ARG A 51 -13.57 4.91 -0.19
N GLU A 52 -14.82 4.78 0.24
CA GLU A 52 -15.17 4.03 1.47
C GLU A 52 -14.62 2.59 1.44
N THR A 53 -14.58 1.97 0.27
CA THR A 53 -14.04 0.61 0.08
C THR A 53 -12.52 0.52 0.28
N ASP A 54 -11.81 1.65 0.32
CA ASP A 54 -10.36 1.66 0.61
C ASP A 54 -10.09 1.58 2.12
N GLN A 55 -11.11 1.69 2.97
CA GLN A 55 -10.96 1.60 4.42
C GLN A 55 -10.44 0.21 4.83
N GLY A 56 -9.43 0.19 5.70
CA GLY A 56 -8.89 -1.07 6.23
C GLY A 56 -7.42 -0.99 6.63
N TRP A 57 -6.87 -2.16 6.92
CA TRP A 57 -5.46 -2.33 7.29
C TRP A 57 -4.59 -2.53 6.05
N TYR A 58 -3.52 -1.76 5.98
CA TYR A 58 -2.48 -1.83 4.96
C TYR A 58 -1.16 -2.23 5.62
N GLU A 59 -0.41 -3.15 5.00
CA GLU A 59 0.95 -3.50 5.41
C GLU A 59 1.95 -2.94 4.39
N CYS A 60 2.93 -2.18 4.87
CA CYS A 60 4.12 -1.82 4.10
C CYS A 60 5.23 -2.83 4.39
N LYS A 61 5.65 -3.57 3.35
CA LYS A 61 6.71 -4.56 3.42
C LYS A 61 7.85 -4.22 2.46
N VAL A 62 9.06 -4.12 2.98
CA VAL A 62 10.28 -3.88 2.18
C VAL A 62 11.06 -5.18 2.03
N VAL A 63 11.29 -5.61 0.79
CA VAL A 63 12.02 -6.84 0.46
C VAL A 63 13.30 -6.49 -0.30
N PHE A 64 14.44 -6.97 0.20
CA PHE A 64 15.74 -6.81 -0.47
C PHE A 64 16.08 -8.09 -1.25
N LEU A 65 15.98 -8.05 -2.58
CA LEU A 65 16.22 -9.23 -3.44
C LEU A 65 17.69 -9.73 -3.37
N ASN A 66 18.63 -8.86 -3.02
CA ASN A 66 20.07 -9.12 -3.11
C ASN A 66 20.74 -9.51 -1.77
N ARG A 67 20.00 -9.75 -0.69
CA ARG A 67 20.58 -10.14 0.62
C ARG A 67 20.01 -11.46 1.12
N ALA A 68 20.87 -12.48 1.18
CA ALA A 68 20.56 -13.75 1.84
C ALA A 68 21.07 -13.74 3.30
N PRO A 69 20.29 -14.27 4.26
CA PRO A 69 18.92 -14.75 4.10
C PRO A 69 17.94 -13.57 3.90
N ASN A 70 16.86 -13.81 3.14
CA ASN A 70 15.71 -12.90 3.04
C ASN A 70 15.07 -12.78 4.43
N GLN A 71 15.66 -11.97 5.30
CA GLN A 71 15.02 -11.56 6.53
C GLN A 71 13.90 -10.62 6.13
N ASN A 72 12.75 -11.19 5.80
CA ASN A 72 11.49 -10.47 5.79
C ASN A 72 11.37 -9.83 7.18
N LYS A 73 11.71 -8.56 7.30
CA LYS A 73 11.41 -7.81 8.51
C LYS A 73 9.89 -7.68 8.57
N ASN A 74 9.32 -7.80 9.77
CA ASN A 74 7.89 -7.55 9.98
C ASN A 74 7.52 -6.22 9.33
N GLY A 75 6.42 -6.19 8.56
CA GLY A 75 5.96 -4.97 7.91
C GLY A 75 5.47 -3.92 8.90
N THR A 76 5.36 -2.69 8.41
CA THR A 76 4.71 -1.60 9.16
C THR A 76 3.25 -1.57 8.78
N TRP A 77 2.35 -1.59 9.78
CA TRP A 77 0.91 -1.64 9.57
C TRP A 77 0.28 -0.25 9.73
N PHE A 78 -0.64 0.10 8.85
CA PHE A 78 -1.39 1.36 8.85
C PHE A 78 -2.88 1.06 8.71
N HIS A 79 -3.71 1.75 9.48
CA HIS A 79 -5.16 1.71 9.30
C HIS A 79 -5.60 2.98 8.58
N LEU A 80 -6.23 2.82 7.42
CA LEU A 80 -6.87 3.92 6.70
C LEU A 80 -8.34 3.96 7.11
N ASP A 81 -8.76 5.07 7.69
CA ASP A 81 -10.17 5.34 7.99
C ASP A 81 -10.70 6.38 6.98
N VAL A 82 -11.88 6.12 6.41
CA VAL A 82 -12.44 6.97 5.35
C VAL A 82 -13.76 7.56 5.84
N HIS A 83 -13.79 8.88 5.96
CA HIS A 83 -14.98 9.61 6.40
C HIS A 83 -15.65 10.31 5.21
N GLY A 84 -16.97 10.21 5.12
CA GLY A 84 -17.81 11.02 4.24
C GLY A 84 -18.40 12.23 4.97
N GLU A 85 -18.86 13.22 4.21
CA GLU A 85 -19.69 14.29 4.78
C GLU A 85 -21.01 13.69 5.30
N PRO A 86 -21.48 14.07 6.50
CA PRO A 86 -22.80 13.65 6.96
C PRO A 86 -23.87 14.19 5.99
N LEU A 87 -24.67 13.29 5.42
CA LEU A 87 -25.86 13.69 4.67
C LEU A 87 -26.85 14.34 5.65
N ASN A 88 -27.01 15.66 5.58
CA ASN A 88 -28.10 16.35 6.27
C ASN A 88 -29.41 16.00 5.54
N ILE A 89 -30.10 14.96 6.03
CA ILE A 89 -31.47 14.61 5.65
C ILE A 89 -32.44 15.21 6.68
#